data_AF-A4FKD8-F1
#
_entry.id   AF-A4FKD8-F1
#
_cell.length_a   1.000
_cell.length_b   1.000
_cell.length_c   1.000
_cell.angle_alpha   90.00
_cell.angle_beta   90.00
_cell.angle_gamma   90.00
#
_symmetry.space_group_name_H-M   'P 1'
#
loop_
_entity.id
_entity.type
_entity.pdbx_description
1 polymer ?
#
loop_
_entity_poly.entity_id
_entity_poly.type
_entity_poly.pdbx_seq_one_letter_code
_entity_poly.pdbx_strand_id
1 'polypeptide(L)'
;MRIHDGADLALLRLSRPVQAEAVRLGTLDDVAEGDEVTIHGWGQTEQEEQSPLLKNAKLRVDDIAARDAYGGTAVDGTGINGVCAVGDSGGPMFAENGTQVGVLSTGTGKTCQYTHVGAFRDWIRSVAGV
;
A
#
# COMPACT_ATOMS: atom_id res chain seq x y z
N MET A 1 -12.68 13.87 3.55
CA MET A 1 -12.26 12.47 3.41
C MET A 1 -13.42 11.65 2.89
N ARG A 2 -13.16 10.65 2.05
CA ARG A 2 -14.11 9.59 1.68
C ARG A 2 -13.48 8.26 2.10
N ILE A 3 -14.26 7.42 2.78
CA ILE A 3 -13.85 6.10 3.25
C ILE A 3 -14.59 5.08 2.37
N HIS A 4 -13.95 3.98 2.00
CA HIS A 4 -14.59 2.88 1.30
C HIS A 4 -15.37 2.01 2.30
N ASP A 5 -16.58 1.56 1.93
CA ASP A 5 -17.51 0.92 2.88
C ASP A 5 -17.12 -0.52 3.28
N GLY A 6 -16.18 -1.14 2.57
CA GLY A 6 -15.78 -2.54 2.77
C GLY A 6 -14.33 -2.85 2.43
N ALA A 7 -13.46 -1.84 2.51
CA ALA A 7 -12.03 -2.00 2.32
C ALA A 7 -11.29 -1.00 3.21
N ASP A 8 -10.07 -1.33 3.61
CA ASP A 8 -9.20 -0.43 4.35
C ASP A 8 -8.61 0.62 3.38
N LEU A 9 -9.46 1.57 2.98
CA LEU A 9 -9.13 2.55 1.96
C LEU A 9 -9.86 3.86 2.19
N ALA A 10 -9.13 4.96 2.05
CA ALA A 10 -9.69 6.30 2.11
C ALA A 10 -9.03 7.25 1.11
N LEU A 11 -9.77 8.28 0.69
CA LEU A 11 -9.28 9.38 -0.13
C LEU A 11 -9.37 10.70 0.64
N LEU A 12 -8.25 11.41 0.63
CA LEU A 12 -8.11 12.74 1.23
C LEU A 12 -8.07 13.79 0.12
N ARG A 13 -8.95 14.79 0.23
CA ARG A 13 -8.93 15.97 -0.63
C ARG A 13 -8.16 17.07 0.08
N LEU A 14 -7.07 17.53 -0.51
CA LEU A 14 -6.32 18.67 -0.01
C LEU A 14 -7.19 19.94 -0.06
N SER A 15 -7.03 20.82 0.93
CA SER A 15 -7.75 22.11 0.99
C SER A 15 -7.33 23.08 -0.12
N ARG A 16 -6.14 22.87 -0.69
CA ARG A 16 -5.59 23.60 -1.82
C ARG A 16 -4.78 22.66 -2.74
N PRO A 17 -4.72 22.93 -4.05
CA PRO A 17 -3.84 22.19 -4.95
C PRO A 17 -2.37 22.31 -4.53
N VAL A 18 -1.59 21.27 -4.83
CA VAL A 18 -0.13 21.28 -4.70
C VAL A 18 0.48 21.02 -6.07
N GLN A 19 1.62 21.64 -6.35
CA GLN A 19 2.42 21.34 -7.54
C GLN A 19 3.47 20.30 -7.16
N ALA A 20 3.14 19.04 -7.39
CA ALA A 20 4.02 17.90 -7.17
C ALA A 20 3.70 16.85 -8.23
N GLU A 21 4.69 16.01 -8.52
CA GLU A 21 4.46 14.82 -9.34
C GLU A 21 3.59 13.84 -8.56
N ALA A 22 2.52 13.36 -9.20
CA ALA A 22 1.68 12.31 -8.66
C ALA A 22 2.21 10.94 -9.09
N VAL A 23 2.15 9.97 -8.19
CA VAL A 23 2.44 8.58 -8.53
C VAL A 23 1.42 8.05 -9.54
N ARG A 24 1.83 7.10 -10.38
CA ARG A 24 0.90 6.35 -11.22
C ARG A 24 0.20 5.30 -10.38
N LEU A 25 -1.12 5.23 -10.47
CA LEU A 25 -1.91 4.18 -9.81
C LEU A 25 -1.93 2.93 -10.69
N GLY A 26 -1.57 1.79 -10.10
CA GLY A 26 -1.57 0.50 -10.78
C GLY A 26 -2.98 -0.03 -11.06
N THR A 27 -3.03 -1.01 -11.93
CA THR A 27 -4.19 -1.83 -12.29
C THR A 27 -4.07 -3.21 -11.64
N LEU A 28 -4.99 -4.12 -11.94
CA LEU A 28 -4.90 -5.52 -11.48
C LEU A 28 -3.70 -6.25 -12.10
N ASP A 29 -3.24 -5.82 -13.28
CA ASP A 29 -2.19 -6.50 -14.03
C ASP A 29 -0.77 -6.00 -13.67
N ASP A 30 -0.66 -4.99 -12.81
CA ASP A 30 0.63 -4.38 -12.42
C ASP A 30 1.33 -5.12 -11.27
N VAL A 31 0.71 -6.16 -10.70
CA VAL A 31 1.31 -7.00 -9.66
C VAL A 31 0.79 -8.44 -9.75
N ALA A 32 1.68 -9.41 -9.64
CA ALA A 32 1.37 -10.84 -9.63
C ALA A 32 2.06 -11.56 -8.48
N GLU A 33 1.56 -12.77 -8.16
CA GLU A 33 2.23 -13.67 -7.22
C GLU A 33 3.66 -13.99 -7.68
N GLY A 34 4.61 -13.94 -6.75
CA GLY A 34 6.03 -14.13 -7.01
C GLY A 34 6.81 -12.85 -7.34
N ASP A 35 6.14 -11.73 -7.65
CA ASP A 35 6.80 -10.45 -7.89
C ASP A 35 7.52 -9.92 -6.64
N GLU A 36 8.57 -9.11 -6.86
CA GLU A 36 9.14 -8.27 -5.81
C GLU A 36 8.50 -6.88 -5.85
N VAL A 37 8.03 -6.42 -4.69
CA VAL A 37 7.46 -5.08 -4.51
C VAL A 37 8.25 -4.30 -3.48
N THR A 38 8.26 -2.97 -3.61
CA THR A 38 8.95 -2.07 -2.66
C THR A 38 7.92 -1.32 -1.82
N ILE A 39 8.10 -1.35 -0.51
CA ILE A 39 7.28 -0.60 0.45
C ILE A 39 8.10 0.53 1.07
N HIS A 40 7.43 1.60 1.50
CA HIS A 40 8.06 2.77 2.10
C HIS A 40 7.35 3.21 3.38
N GLY A 41 8.11 3.65 4.38
CA GLY A 41 7.53 4.08 5.65
C GLY A 41 8.53 4.67 6.65
N TRP A 42 7.97 5.23 7.73
CA TRP A 42 8.67 5.80 8.90
C TRP A 42 8.27 5.10 10.20
N GLY A 43 7.61 3.95 10.11
CA GLY A 43 7.17 3.14 11.24
C GLY A 43 8.33 2.66 12.11
N GLN A 44 7.96 1.86 13.09
CA GLN A 44 8.91 1.27 14.03
C GLN A 44 9.97 0.44 13.32
N THR A 45 11.22 0.64 13.72
CA THR A 45 12.34 -0.20 13.30
C THR A 45 12.58 -1.32 14.31
N GLU A 46 13.66 -2.09 14.13
CA GLU A 46 14.09 -3.12 15.09
C GLU A 46 14.43 -2.58 16.49
N GLN A 47 14.54 -1.25 16.64
CA GLN A 47 14.71 -0.58 17.93
C GLN A 47 13.38 -0.24 18.64
N GLU A 48 12.23 -0.64 18.07
CA GLU A 48 10.88 -0.32 18.57
C GLU A 48 10.56 1.19 18.59
N GLU A 49 11.38 2.00 17.92
CA GLU A 49 11.21 3.45 17.77
C GLU A 49 10.86 3.81 16.32
N GLN A 50 10.08 4.88 16.13
CA GLN A 50 9.80 5.39 14.78
C GLN A 50 11.07 5.90 14.12
N SER A 51 11.21 5.63 12.83
CA SER A 51 12.39 6.11 12.11
C SER A 51 12.30 7.62 11.81
N PRO A 52 13.36 8.41 12.10
CA PRO A 52 13.40 9.81 11.68
C PRO A 52 13.68 9.98 10.17
N LEU A 53 14.02 8.90 9.48
CA LEU A 53 14.33 8.86 8.06
C LEU A 53 13.40 7.90 7.35
N LEU A 54 13.06 8.20 6.10
CA LEU A 54 12.27 7.29 5.29
C LEU A 54 13.06 5.99 5.07
N LYS A 55 12.39 4.86 5.29
CA LYS A 55 12.91 3.52 5.01
C LYS A 55 12.18 2.90 3.82
N ASN A 56 12.81 1.89 3.26
CA ASN A 56 12.16 1.01 2.29
C ASN A 56 12.54 -0.44 2.57
N ALA A 57 11.66 -1.34 2.15
CA ALA A 57 11.88 -2.78 2.20
C ALA A 57 11.28 -3.42 0.96
N LYS A 58 11.82 -4.58 0.60
CA LYS A 58 11.29 -5.45 -0.44
C LYS A 58 10.46 -6.56 0.18
N LEU A 59 9.29 -6.79 -0.39
CA LEU A 59 8.46 -7.96 -0.11
C LEU A 59 8.38 -8.83 -1.37
N ARG A 60 8.20 -10.14 -1.18
CA ARG A 60 7.74 -11.03 -2.24
C ARG A 60 6.23 -11.15 -2.14
N VAL A 61 5.52 -10.97 -3.25
CA VAL A 61 4.06 -11.12 -3.30
C VAL A 61 3.70 -12.59 -3.20
N ASP A 62 2.84 -12.91 -2.23
CA ASP A 62 2.39 -14.28 -1.97
C ASP A 62 0.96 -14.54 -2.44
N ASP A 63 0.07 -13.54 -2.35
CA ASP A 63 -1.35 -13.63 -2.75
C ASP A 63 -1.87 -12.24 -3.18
N ILE A 64 -2.43 -12.13 -4.39
CA ILE A 64 -3.03 -10.87 -4.91
C ILE A 64 -4.55 -10.77 -4.67
N ALA A 65 -5.15 -11.80 -4.10
CA ALA A 65 -6.57 -11.92 -3.76
C ALA A 65 -6.81 -12.05 -2.24
N ALA A 66 -5.81 -11.72 -1.44
CA ALA A 66 -5.88 -11.66 0.01
C ALA A 66 -6.93 -10.64 0.48
N ARG A 67 -7.11 -10.53 1.80
CA ARG A 67 -8.08 -9.62 2.41
C ARG A 67 -7.40 -8.63 3.34
N ASP A 68 -7.72 -7.35 3.17
CA ASP A 68 -7.36 -6.31 4.12
C ASP A 68 -8.14 -6.46 5.44
N ALA A 69 -7.87 -5.59 6.42
CA ALA A 69 -8.50 -5.64 7.74
C ALA A 69 -10.04 -5.52 7.73
N TYR A 70 -10.64 -5.05 6.64
CA TYR A 70 -12.08 -4.86 6.47
C TYR A 70 -12.70 -5.76 5.39
N GLY A 71 -11.92 -6.69 4.81
CA GLY A 71 -12.39 -7.65 3.81
C GLY A 71 -12.24 -7.19 2.35
N GLY A 72 -11.65 -6.03 2.09
CA GLY A 72 -11.31 -5.58 0.75
C GLY A 72 -10.21 -6.43 0.13
N THR A 73 -10.15 -6.50 -1.21
CA THR A 73 -9.09 -7.23 -1.92
C THR A 73 -7.72 -6.60 -1.61
N ALA A 74 -6.75 -7.42 -1.25
CA ALA A 74 -5.41 -7.01 -0.85
C ALA A 74 -4.32 -7.83 -1.56
N VAL A 75 -3.14 -7.23 -1.61
CA VAL A 75 -1.87 -7.88 -1.93
C VAL A 75 -1.20 -8.25 -0.61
N ASP A 76 -1.04 -9.53 -0.34
CA ASP A 76 -0.22 -10.03 0.76
C ASP A 76 1.20 -10.31 0.28
N GLY A 77 2.19 -9.96 1.10
CA GLY A 77 3.58 -10.24 0.79
C GLY A 77 4.46 -10.45 2.01
N THR A 78 5.41 -11.37 1.88
CA THR A 78 6.41 -11.72 2.89
C THR A 78 7.68 -10.91 2.72
N GLY A 79 8.24 -10.44 3.84
CA GLY A 79 9.49 -9.68 3.86
C GLY A 79 10.69 -10.41 3.26
N ILE A 80 11.47 -9.70 2.43
CA ILE A 80 12.77 -10.17 1.89
C ILE A 80 13.92 -9.57 2.70
N ASN A 81 13.96 -8.23 2.80
CA ASN A 81 15.01 -7.49 3.52
C ASN A 81 14.44 -6.48 4.54
N GLY A 82 13.16 -6.60 4.84
CA GLY A 82 12.41 -5.79 5.79
C GLY A 82 10.92 -6.13 5.71
N VAL A 83 10.13 -5.51 6.57
CA VAL A 83 8.68 -5.74 6.69
C VAL A 83 8.02 -4.44 7.14
N CYS A 84 6.71 -4.31 6.91
CA CYS A 84 5.90 -3.25 7.50
C CYS A 84 5.85 -3.38 9.02
N ALA A 85 5.72 -2.24 9.69
CA ALA A 85 5.63 -2.17 11.14
C ALA A 85 4.57 -1.15 11.61
N VAL A 86 4.41 -1.05 12.93
CA VAL A 86 3.51 -0.04 13.54
C VAL A 86 3.93 1.36 13.09
N GLY A 87 2.96 2.13 12.59
CA GLY A 87 3.19 3.47 12.07
C GLY A 87 3.39 3.56 10.56
N ASP A 88 3.49 2.44 9.85
CA ASP A 88 3.52 2.43 8.38
C ASP A 88 2.11 2.44 7.75
N SER A 89 1.05 2.33 8.54
CA SER A 89 -0.34 2.21 8.08
C SER A 89 -0.72 3.29 7.07
N GLY A 90 -1.33 2.88 5.95
CA GLY A 90 -1.62 3.76 4.81
C GLY A 90 -0.44 4.02 3.88
N GLY A 91 0.75 3.51 4.19
CA GLY A 91 1.96 3.63 3.37
C GLY A 91 1.84 2.89 2.03
N PRO A 92 2.59 3.31 0.99
CA PRO A 92 2.47 2.77 -0.35
C PRO A 92 3.28 1.48 -0.55
N MET A 93 2.78 0.62 -1.42
CA MET A 93 3.51 -0.47 -2.07
C MET A 93 3.63 -0.17 -3.57
N PHE A 94 4.84 -0.30 -4.11
CA PHE A 94 5.13 -0.09 -5.53
C PHE A 94 5.60 -1.38 -6.21
N ALA A 95 5.09 -1.61 -7.41
CA ALA A 95 5.64 -2.59 -8.34
C ALA A 95 6.98 -2.09 -8.91
N GLU A 96 7.75 -2.99 -9.54
CA GLU A 96 9.06 -2.68 -10.13
C GLU A 96 8.99 -1.51 -11.15
N ASN A 97 7.87 -1.38 -11.86
CA ASN A 97 7.63 -0.30 -12.83
C ASN A 97 7.30 1.07 -12.20
N GLY A 98 7.31 1.18 -10.87
CA GLY A 98 7.04 2.40 -10.11
C GLY A 98 5.56 2.78 -9.96
N THR A 99 4.63 1.92 -10.39
CA THR A 99 3.19 2.12 -10.12
C THR A 99 2.85 1.73 -8.69
N GLN A 100 1.97 2.50 -8.05
CA GLN A 100 1.47 2.16 -6.71
C GLN A 100 0.39 1.08 -6.85
N VAL A 101 0.65 -0.09 -6.28
CA VAL A 101 -0.23 -1.28 -6.36
C VAL A 101 -0.94 -1.59 -5.05
N GLY A 102 -0.49 -1.00 -3.94
CA GLY A 102 -1.07 -1.26 -2.61
C GLY A 102 -1.01 -0.07 -1.65
N VAL A 103 -1.86 -0.13 -0.61
CA VAL A 103 -1.88 0.76 0.57
C VAL A 103 -1.87 -0.10 1.83
N LEU A 104 -0.92 0.08 2.75
CA LEU A 104 -0.77 -0.82 3.90
C LEU A 104 -2.02 -0.79 4.77
N SER A 105 -2.62 -1.95 4.97
CA SER A 105 -3.71 -2.15 5.92
C SER A 105 -3.19 -2.71 7.24
N THR A 106 -2.56 -3.89 7.20
CA THR A 106 -2.14 -4.63 8.39
C THR A 106 -0.95 -5.53 8.12
N GLY A 107 -0.36 -6.12 9.16
CA GLY A 107 0.79 -7.01 9.05
C GLY A 107 1.10 -7.77 10.35
N THR A 108 1.99 -8.74 10.25
CA THR A 108 2.33 -9.68 11.34
C THR A 108 3.80 -9.62 11.79
N GLY A 109 4.55 -8.62 11.31
CA GLY A 109 6.02 -8.55 11.48
C GLY A 109 6.78 -9.56 10.61
N LYS A 110 6.07 -10.30 9.74
CA LYS A 110 6.65 -11.16 8.69
C LYS A 110 5.98 -10.93 7.34
N THR A 111 4.66 -10.80 7.36
CA THR A 111 3.83 -10.52 6.19
C THR A 111 3.15 -9.17 6.33
N CYS A 112 2.77 -8.59 5.20
CA CYS A 112 2.05 -7.34 5.11
C CYS A 112 0.93 -7.43 4.08
N GLN A 113 -0.25 -7.00 4.48
CA GLN A 113 -1.44 -6.94 3.65
C GLN A 113 -1.68 -5.49 3.24
N TYR A 114 -1.60 -5.24 1.94
CA TYR A 114 -1.83 -3.94 1.33
C TYR A 114 -3.12 -3.97 0.52
N THR A 115 -4.10 -3.11 0.84
CA THR A 115 -5.32 -2.94 0.05
C THR A 115 -4.96 -2.68 -1.42
N HIS A 116 -5.44 -3.53 -2.33
CA HIS A 116 -4.97 -3.58 -3.71
C HIS A 116 -5.55 -2.41 -4.51
N VAL A 117 -4.70 -1.46 -4.90
CA VAL A 117 -5.11 -0.25 -5.64
C VAL A 117 -5.84 -0.59 -6.94
N GLY A 118 -5.36 -1.59 -7.68
CA GLY A 118 -5.95 -2.10 -8.91
C GLY A 118 -7.41 -2.53 -8.75
N ALA A 119 -7.72 -3.23 -7.65
CA ALA A 119 -9.06 -3.72 -7.36
C ALA A 119 -10.09 -2.62 -7.05
N PHE A 120 -9.63 -1.43 -6.67
CA PHE A 120 -10.48 -0.29 -6.29
C PHE A 120 -10.39 0.89 -7.26
N ARG A 121 -9.82 0.72 -8.46
CA ARG A 121 -9.64 1.82 -9.43
C ARG A 121 -10.94 2.50 -9.84
N ASP A 122 -12.03 1.74 -9.99
CA ASP A 122 -13.34 2.32 -10.34
C ASP A 122 -13.87 3.25 -9.24
N TRP A 123 -13.77 2.84 -7.97
CA TRP A 123 -14.16 3.68 -6.85
C TRP A 123 -13.26 4.92 -6.75
N ILE A 124 -11.93 4.76 -6.85
CA ILE A 124 -10.98 5.88 -6.84
C ILE A 124 -11.35 6.88 -7.93
N ARG A 125 -11.60 6.41 -9.16
CA ARG A 125 -11.98 7.25 -10.29
C ARG A 125 -13.31 7.96 -10.05
N SER A 126 -14.31 7.29 -9.48
CA SER A 126 -15.61 7.91 -9.18
C SER A 126 -15.53 9.05 -8.16
N VAL A 127 -14.54 9.00 -7.26
CA VAL A 127 -14.38 9.99 -6.18
C VAL A 127 -13.41 11.11 -6.59
N ALA A 128 -12.28 10.75 -7.21
CA ALA A 128 -11.16 11.66 -7.45
C ALA A 128 -10.94 12.00 -8.94
N GLY A 129 -11.55 11.26 -9.87
CA GLY A 129 -11.43 11.51 -11.31
C GLY A 129 -10.12 11.04 -11.94
N VAL A 130 -9.35 10.17 -11.27
CA VAL A 130 -8.06 9.63 -11.74
C VAL A 130 -8.11 8.13 -11.96
#